data_AF-A0A819PSE1-F1
#
_entry.id   AF-A0A819PSE1-F1
#
_cell.length_a   1.000
_cell.length_b   1.000
_cell.length_c   1.000
_cell.angle_alpha   90.00
_cell.angle_beta   90.00
_cell.angle_gamma   90.00
#
_symmetry.space_group_name_H-M   'P 1'
#
loop_
_entity.id
_entity.type
_entity.pdbx_description
1 polymer ?
#
loop_
_entity_poly.entity_id
_entity_poly.type
_entity_poly.pdbx_seq_one_letter_code
_entity_poly.pdbx_strand_id
1 'polypeptide(L)'
;MDFIWTWKRLFIDPPYHQDGIAYDYYSKNDLKQLKTSYQWKIWPLPQEVDPFANNSSITNNETSPFAMSKLLFIDVIYIMTNSRLTERHDHLKKVFHRQGISMESVKWRMKWNQTTCNSNSTHSYVYKQLNLKDKPLDQEQQRRCAITLEHVDVWHEIIEQKLQLALILEDDVIFVPFFKEKLTRMIYTAIRSRALRINETCAKMKDKRMADNEWINQNPMIVIGTCFNFHDRYFQKHLSDAPPLLSTHKREVSRCTHAYLLTLCSAQALINQIQEQKNDFLPSDFMQNYLFRLSPTLQSFWMDPPLAYQGNQINDTDKLETFKVQTYK
;
A
#
# COMPACT_ATOMS: atom_id res chain seq x y z
N MET A 1 24.03 -26.30 20.02
CA MET A 1 23.80 -24.87 20.37
C MET A 1 22.42 -24.55 19.87
N ASP A 2 21.42 -24.75 20.73
CA ASP A 2 20.01 -24.61 20.38
C ASP A 2 19.59 -23.15 20.54
N PHE A 3 19.23 -22.51 19.42
CA PHE A 3 18.62 -21.19 19.45
C PHE A 3 17.16 -21.32 19.85
N ILE A 4 16.90 -21.19 21.15
CA ILE A 4 15.56 -21.00 21.70
C ILE A 4 15.14 -19.56 21.37
N TRP A 5 14.28 -19.39 20.35
CA TRP A 5 13.56 -18.15 20.14
C TRP A 5 12.52 -17.96 21.24
N THR A 6 12.89 -17.26 22.31
CA THR A 6 11.93 -16.75 23.27
C THR A 6 11.24 -15.53 22.67
N TRP A 7 10.01 -15.71 22.19
CA TRP A 7 9.09 -14.61 21.94
C TRP A 7 8.78 -13.91 23.27
N LYS A 8 9.58 -12.90 23.64
CA LYS A 8 9.12 -11.91 24.61
C LYS A 8 7.85 -11.31 24.03
N ARG A 9 6.72 -11.45 24.76
CA ARG A 9 5.51 -10.64 24.55
C ARG A 9 5.94 -9.18 24.60
N LEU A 10 6.23 -8.60 23.43
CA LEU A 10 6.03 -7.18 23.23
C LEU A 10 4.55 -6.94 23.59
N PHE A 11 4.29 -5.97 24.44
CA PHE A 11 2.95 -5.52 24.76
C PHE A 11 2.32 -5.06 23.43
N ILE A 12 1.63 -5.98 22.75
CA ILE A 12 0.74 -5.67 21.64
C ILE A 12 -0.40 -4.91 22.31
N ASP A 13 -0.46 -3.60 22.10
CA ASP A 13 -1.68 -2.86 22.43
C ASP A 13 -2.83 -3.61 21.76
N PRO A 14 -3.90 -3.97 22.49
CA PRO A 14 -5.01 -4.67 21.89
C PRO A 14 -5.47 -3.83 20.70
N PRO A 15 -5.69 -4.45 19.51
CA PRO A 15 -6.42 -3.77 18.45
C PRO A 15 -7.66 -3.17 19.08
N TYR A 16 -8.08 -1.96 18.68
CA TYR A 16 -9.25 -1.32 19.26
C TYR A 16 -10.48 -2.18 18.94
N HIS A 17 -10.75 -3.15 19.79
CA HIS A 17 -11.86 -4.08 19.67
C HIS A 17 -13.02 -3.49 20.44
N GLN A 18 -14.16 -3.40 19.77
CA GLN A 18 -15.45 -3.25 20.43
C GLN A 18 -16.34 -4.38 19.88
N ASP A 19 -16.97 -5.14 20.76
CA ASP A 19 -17.85 -6.28 20.38
C ASP A 19 -17.21 -7.34 19.47
N GLY A 20 -15.90 -7.59 19.62
CA GLY A 20 -15.16 -8.57 18.82
C GLY A 20 -14.77 -8.10 17.42
N ILE A 21 -15.02 -6.83 17.09
CA ILE A 21 -14.72 -6.21 15.80
C ILE A 21 -13.55 -5.26 15.99
N ALA A 22 -12.49 -5.42 15.20
CA ALA A 22 -11.38 -4.48 15.17
C ALA A 22 -11.85 -3.20 14.46
N TYR A 23 -11.87 -2.09 15.17
CA TYR A 23 -12.15 -0.77 14.62
C TYR A 23 -10.86 -0.01 14.41
N ASP A 24 -10.73 0.62 13.25
CA ASP A 24 -9.63 1.53 13.01
C ASP A 24 -9.85 2.89 13.73
N TYR A 25 -8.78 3.67 13.76
CA TYR A 25 -8.74 5.01 14.36
C TYR A 25 -9.79 5.98 13.80
N TYR A 26 -9.98 5.99 12.48
CA TYR A 26 -10.97 6.82 11.81
C TYR A 26 -12.39 6.32 12.11
N SER A 27 -12.59 5.01 12.01
CA SER A 27 -13.85 4.34 12.29
C SER A 27 -14.30 4.61 13.72
N LYS A 28 -13.44 4.50 14.73
CA LYS A 28 -13.86 4.73 16.14
C LYS A 28 -14.38 6.15 16.39
N ASN A 29 -13.83 7.16 15.71
CA ASN A 29 -14.35 8.52 15.78
C ASN A 29 -15.63 8.68 14.97
N ASP A 30 -15.63 8.17 13.73
CA ASP A 30 -16.79 8.25 12.84
C ASP A 30 -18.01 7.50 13.42
N LEU A 31 -17.79 6.44 14.20
CA LEU A 31 -18.84 5.64 14.86
C LEU A 31 -19.41 6.32 16.11
N LYS A 32 -18.63 7.15 16.80
CA LYS A 32 -19.06 7.86 18.02
C LYS A 32 -19.57 9.27 17.73
N GLN A 33 -19.33 9.79 16.54
CA GLN A 33 -19.77 11.11 16.13
C GLN A 33 -20.94 10.98 15.15
N LEU A 34 -22.04 11.71 15.38
CA LEU A 34 -23.16 11.84 14.43
C LEU A 34 -22.73 12.50 13.10
N LYS A 35 -21.53 13.08 13.05
CA LYS A 35 -20.88 13.66 11.88
C LYS A 35 -19.48 13.07 11.78
N THR A 36 -19.11 12.54 10.62
CA THR A 36 -17.77 12.03 10.34
C THR A 36 -16.71 13.08 10.67
N SER A 37 -15.63 12.68 11.35
CA SER A 37 -14.52 13.58 11.66
C SER A 37 -13.91 14.11 10.37
N TYR A 38 -13.83 15.44 10.23
CA TYR A 38 -13.24 16.09 9.05
C TYR A 38 -11.70 16.17 9.09
N GLN A 39 -11.03 15.51 10.03
CA GLN A 39 -9.57 15.62 10.18
C GLN A 39 -8.79 15.16 8.95
N TRP A 40 -9.31 14.20 8.17
CA TRP A 40 -8.69 13.82 6.92
C TRP A 40 -8.80 14.91 5.83
N LYS A 41 -9.68 15.92 6.00
CA LYS A 41 -9.73 17.12 5.13
C LYS A 41 -8.57 18.09 5.38
N ILE A 42 -7.71 17.85 6.38
CA ILE A 42 -6.44 18.59 6.56
C ILE A 42 -5.51 18.41 5.32
N TRP A 43 -5.80 17.42 4.47
CA TRP A 43 -5.26 17.32 3.12
C TRP A 43 -6.23 17.93 2.11
N PRO A 44 -6.13 19.25 1.87
CA PRO A 44 -7.07 19.93 1.00
C PRO A 44 -6.86 19.46 -0.44
N LEU A 45 -7.97 19.23 -1.13
CA LEU A 45 -7.95 19.06 -2.59
C LEU A 45 -7.62 20.41 -3.26
N PRO A 46 -7.14 20.43 -4.52
CA PRO A 46 -6.80 21.68 -5.20
C PRO A 46 -7.91 22.73 -5.14
N GLN A 47 -9.16 22.28 -5.24
CA GLN A 47 -10.38 23.10 -5.23
C GLN A 47 -10.67 23.74 -3.85
N GLU A 48 -10.05 23.23 -2.78
CA GLU A 48 -10.30 23.65 -1.40
C GLU A 48 -9.23 24.60 -0.85
N VAL A 49 -8.08 24.76 -1.54
CA VAL A 49 -6.92 25.52 -1.04
C VAL A 49 -7.08 27.03 -1.20
N ASP A 50 -8.00 27.51 -2.03
CA ASP A 50 -8.13 28.95 -2.32
C ASP A 50 -9.54 29.52 -2.08
N PRO A 51 -9.91 29.79 -0.81
CA PRO A 51 -11.15 30.50 -0.50
C PRO A 51 -11.17 31.96 -0.99
N PHE A 52 -10.02 32.51 -1.43
CA PHE A 52 -9.88 33.88 -1.92
C PHE A 52 -9.78 34.01 -3.45
N ALA A 53 -9.68 32.90 -4.19
CA ALA A 53 -9.87 32.89 -5.65
C ALA A 53 -11.33 33.14 -6.09
N ASN A 54 -12.23 33.39 -5.13
CA ASN A 54 -13.65 33.67 -5.36
C ASN A 54 -13.87 35.08 -5.93
N ASN A 55 -13.78 35.17 -7.26
CA ASN A 55 -14.72 35.95 -8.06
C ASN A 55 -14.98 35.33 -9.45
N SER A 56 -14.39 34.18 -9.78
CA SER A 56 -14.84 33.41 -10.94
C SER A 56 -16.07 32.61 -10.55
N SER A 57 -17.23 33.03 -11.06
CA SER A 57 -18.49 32.29 -11.02
C SER A 57 -18.25 30.83 -11.41
N ILE A 58 -18.16 29.94 -10.42
CA ILE A 58 -18.18 28.50 -10.63
C ILE A 58 -19.60 28.20 -11.15
N THR A 59 -19.71 28.03 -12.46
CA THR A 59 -20.94 27.55 -13.06
C THR A 59 -21.23 26.15 -12.52
N ASN A 60 -22.43 25.94 -11.95
CA ASN A 60 -22.90 24.71 -11.28
C ASN A 60 -22.87 23.41 -12.11
N ASN A 61 -22.19 23.38 -13.26
CA ASN A 61 -22.11 22.23 -14.15
C ASN A 61 -20.76 21.50 -14.12
N GLU A 62 -19.76 21.98 -13.36
CA GLU A 62 -18.55 21.19 -13.18
C GLU A 62 -18.86 19.95 -12.32
N THR A 63 -18.83 18.80 -12.98
CA THR A 63 -19.10 17.51 -12.36
C THR A 63 -18.11 17.34 -11.22
N SER A 64 -18.64 17.19 -10.01
CA SER A 64 -17.84 16.99 -8.80
C SER A 64 -16.73 15.97 -9.08
N PRO A 65 -15.45 16.24 -8.74
CA PRO A 65 -14.33 15.31 -8.97
C PRO A 65 -14.57 13.92 -8.34
N PHE A 66 -15.53 13.83 -7.42
CA PHE A 66 -16.00 12.59 -6.81
C PHE A 66 -16.82 11.67 -7.73
N ALA A 67 -17.35 12.19 -8.84
CA ALA A 67 -18.14 11.42 -9.80
C ALA A 67 -17.27 10.57 -10.75
N MET A 68 -15.93 10.75 -10.76
CA MET A 68 -15.05 9.95 -11.61
C MET A 68 -14.97 8.52 -11.07
N SER A 69 -15.32 7.51 -11.87
CA SER A 69 -15.27 6.10 -11.47
C SER A 69 -13.84 5.58 -11.27
N LYS A 70 -12.83 6.23 -11.86
CA LYS A 70 -11.41 5.90 -11.74
C LYS A 70 -10.76 6.61 -10.53
N LEU A 71 -9.81 5.96 -9.86
CA LEU A 71 -8.95 6.62 -8.88
C LEU A 71 -8.05 7.65 -9.58
N LEU A 72 -8.06 8.90 -9.11
CA LEU A 72 -7.20 9.94 -9.67
C LEU A 72 -5.72 9.53 -9.49
N PHE A 73 -4.90 9.83 -10.50
CA PHE A 73 -3.45 9.55 -10.57
C PHE A 73 -3.03 8.08 -10.65
N ILE A 74 -3.89 7.12 -10.30
CA ILE A 74 -3.56 5.69 -10.34
C ILE A 74 -3.87 5.15 -11.73
N ASP A 75 -2.83 4.66 -12.41
CA ASP A 75 -2.98 4.09 -13.74
C ASP A 75 -3.71 2.76 -13.69
N VAL A 76 -3.34 1.92 -12.73
CA VAL A 76 -3.85 0.55 -12.54
C VAL A 76 -3.79 0.13 -11.07
N ILE A 77 -4.71 -0.75 -10.69
CA ILE A 77 -4.77 -1.43 -9.40
C ILE A 77 -4.42 -2.90 -9.63
N TYR A 78 -3.31 -3.37 -9.09
CA TYR A 78 -2.94 -4.79 -9.09
C TYR A 78 -3.46 -5.47 -7.81
N ILE A 79 -4.14 -6.60 -7.97
CA ILE A 79 -4.56 -7.45 -6.86
C ILE A 79 -3.88 -8.81 -6.98
N MET A 80 -3.03 -9.15 -6.02
CA MET A 80 -2.34 -10.44 -5.97
C MET A 80 -3.17 -11.42 -5.16
N THR A 81 -3.52 -12.55 -5.76
CA THR A 81 -4.42 -13.52 -5.17
C THR A 81 -4.22 -14.91 -5.76
N ASN A 82 -4.82 -15.91 -5.12
CA ASN A 82 -4.96 -17.24 -5.69
C ASN A 82 -6.32 -17.39 -6.40
N SER A 83 -6.33 -18.00 -7.58
CA SER A 83 -7.56 -18.26 -8.34
C SER A 83 -8.60 -19.11 -7.59
N ARG A 84 -8.17 -19.86 -6.57
CA ARG A 84 -9.06 -20.67 -5.71
C ARG A 84 -9.80 -19.86 -4.65
N LEU A 85 -9.39 -18.61 -4.38
CA LEU A 85 -9.95 -17.77 -3.31
C LEU A 85 -11.12 -16.92 -3.81
N THR A 86 -12.11 -17.56 -4.43
CA THR A 86 -13.23 -16.89 -5.11
C THR A 86 -14.04 -15.99 -4.17
N GLU A 87 -14.23 -16.41 -2.91
CA GLU A 87 -14.92 -15.61 -1.89
C GLU A 87 -14.20 -14.30 -1.59
N ARG A 88 -12.86 -14.31 -1.53
CA ARG A 88 -12.04 -13.09 -1.37
C ARG A 88 -12.20 -12.18 -2.58
N HIS A 89 -12.22 -12.74 -3.79
CA HIS A 89 -12.39 -11.97 -5.02
C HIS A 89 -13.74 -11.25 -5.04
N ASP A 90 -14.81 -11.96 -4.68
CA ASP A 90 -16.16 -11.41 -4.69
C ASP A 90 -16.34 -10.37 -3.58
N HIS A 91 -15.76 -10.60 -2.39
CA HIS A 91 -15.72 -9.59 -1.34
C HIS A 91 -15.01 -8.31 -1.81
N LEU A 92 -13.82 -8.42 -2.40
CA LEU A 92 -13.09 -7.25 -2.90
C LEU A 92 -13.84 -6.51 -4.00
N LYS A 93 -14.49 -7.22 -4.94
CA LYS A 93 -15.35 -6.57 -5.95
C LYS A 93 -16.47 -5.75 -5.30
N LYS A 94 -17.14 -6.30 -4.29
CA LYS A 94 -18.18 -5.57 -3.53
C LYS A 94 -17.59 -4.33 -2.84
N VAL A 95 -16.42 -4.47 -2.23
CA VAL A 95 -15.71 -3.37 -1.56
C VAL A 95 -15.34 -2.27 -2.56
N PHE A 96 -14.75 -2.60 -3.72
CA PHE A 96 -14.46 -1.61 -4.77
C PHE A 96 -15.72 -0.91 -5.27
N HIS A 97 -16.79 -1.66 -5.52
CA HIS A 97 -18.08 -1.10 -5.93
C HIS A 97 -18.61 -0.10 -4.90
N ARG A 98 -18.56 -0.43 -3.60
CA ARG A 98 -19.00 0.49 -2.51
C ARG A 98 -18.16 1.76 -2.42
N GLN A 99 -16.86 1.65 -2.71
CA GLN A 99 -15.96 2.81 -2.75
C GLN A 99 -16.07 3.59 -4.08
N GLY A 100 -16.95 3.18 -5.00
CA GLY A 100 -17.10 3.81 -6.31
C GLY A 100 -15.84 3.73 -7.16
N ILE A 101 -15.09 2.62 -7.05
CA ILE A 101 -13.87 2.34 -7.82
C ILE A 101 -14.23 1.38 -8.96
N SER A 102 -13.95 1.79 -10.19
CA SER A 102 -14.20 0.98 -11.39
C SER A 102 -13.30 -0.25 -11.45
N MET A 103 -13.90 -1.42 -11.72
CA MET A 103 -13.19 -2.67 -11.95
C MET A 103 -12.36 -2.66 -13.25
N GLU A 104 -12.60 -1.74 -14.17
CA GLU A 104 -11.80 -1.60 -15.41
C GLU A 104 -10.34 -1.25 -15.11
N SER A 105 -10.09 -0.58 -13.98
CA SER A 105 -8.73 -0.24 -13.52
C SER A 105 -8.05 -1.37 -12.75
N VAL A 106 -8.73 -2.49 -12.51
CA VAL A 106 -8.26 -3.58 -11.66
C VAL A 106 -7.72 -4.74 -12.49
N LYS A 107 -6.48 -5.13 -12.21
CA LYS A 107 -5.82 -6.32 -12.78
C LYS A 107 -5.58 -7.36 -11.69
N TRP A 108 -6.23 -8.50 -11.83
CA TRP A 108 -6.00 -9.66 -10.97
C TRP A 108 -4.73 -10.41 -11.38
N ARG A 109 -3.85 -10.66 -10.41
CA ARG A 109 -2.57 -11.33 -10.58
C ARG A 109 -2.63 -12.68 -9.86
N MET A 110 -2.72 -13.74 -10.65
CA MET A 110 -2.95 -15.13 -10.20
C MET A 110 -2.04 -16.13 -10.94
N LYS A 111 -0.92 -15.65 -11.50
CA LYS A 111 0.01 -16.42 -12.32
C LYS A 111 0.73 -17.48 -11.49
N TRP A 112 1.08 -17.14 -10.26
CA TRP A 112 1.89 -17.97 -9.38
C TRP A 112 1.06 -18.61 -8.28
N ASN A 113 1.33 -19.89 -8.06
CA ASN A 113 0.88 -20.63 -6.91
C ASN A 113 2.03 -21.52 -6.42
N GLN A 114 1.81 -22.24 -5.31
CA GLN A 114 2.84 -23.10 -4.74
C GLN A 114 3.35 -24.14 -5.75
N THR A 115 2.50 -24.70 -6.61
CA THR A 115 2.93 -25.68 -7.61
C THR A 115 3.74 -25.02 -8.73
N THR A 116 3.28 -23.89 -9.26
CA THR A 116 3.94 -23.24 -10.42
C THR A 116 5.22 -22.51 -10.05
N CYS A 117 5.39 -21.97 -8.83
CA CYS A 117 6.70 -21.46 -8.43
C CYS A 117 7.74 -22.60 -8.33
N ASN A 118 7.34 -23.75 -7.80
CA ASN A 118 8.28 -24.83 -7.45
C ASN A 118 8.42 -25.88 -8.56
N SER A 119 7.85 -25.65 -9.74
CA SER A 119 7.94 -26.58 -10.86
C SER A 119 9.27 -26.49 -11.58
N ASN A 120 9.79 -27.63 -12.04
CA ASN A 120 11.05 -27.68 -12.81
C ASN A 120 11.01 -26.82 -14.09
N SER A 121 9.83 -26.69 -14.72
CA SER A 121 9.66 -25.91 -15.96
C SER A 121 9.78 -24.40 -15.75
N THR A 122 9.55 -23.90 -14.53
CA THR A 122 9.61 -22.47 -14.19
C THR A 122 10.83 -22.12 -13.34
N HIS A 123 11.58 -23.11 -12.84
CA HIS A 123 12.73 -22.94 -11.95
C HIS A 123 13.72 -21.88 -12.45
N SER A 124 14.17 -21.99 -13.71
CA SER A 124 15.12 -21.03 -14.29
C SER A 124 14.56 -19.60 -14.34
N TYR A 125 13.26 -19.43 -14.60
CA TYR A 125 12.59 -18.14 -14.57
C TYR A 125 12.56 -17.58 -13.15
N VAL A 126 12.10 -18.35 -12.16
CA VAL A 126 12.01 -17.91 -10.75
C VAL A 126 13.38 -17.47 -10.23
N TYR A 127 14.41 -18.31 -10.44
CA TYR A 127 15.76 -18.03 -9.96
C TYR A 127 16.40 -16.84 -10.66
N LYS A 128 16.07 -16.63 -11.95
CA LYS A 128 16.52 -15.44 -12.69
C LYS A 128 15.82 -14.18 -12.18
N GLN A 129 14.49 -14.19 -12.05
CA GLN A 129 13.73 -13.00 -11.66
C GLN A 129 14.03 -12.55 -10.24
N LEU A 130 14.16 -13.48 -9.30
CA LEU A 130 14.52 -13.19 -7.91
C LEU A 130 16.03 -13.10 -7.69
N ASN A 131 16.82 -13.30 -8.76
CA ASN A 131 18.27 -13.40 -8.74
C ASN A 131 18.80 -14.30 -7.60
N LEU A 132 18.22 -15.49 -7.45
CA LEU A 132 18.55 -16.40 -6.36
C LEU A 132 19.90 -17.09 -6.59
N LYS A 133 20.56 -17.45 -5.49
CA LYS A 133 21.66 -18.43 -5.48
C LYS A 133 21.14 -19.78 -5.94
N ASP A 134 22.00 -20.60 -6.54
CA ASP A 134 21.65 -21.94 -7.02
C ASP A 134 21.55 -22.95 -5.86
N LYS A 135 20.55 -22.74 -5.00
CA LYS A 135 20.21 -23.58 -3.85
C LYS A 135 18.70 -23.84 -3.89
N PRO A 136 18.24 -25.09 -3.70
CA PRO A 136 16.81 -25.40 -3.61
C PRO A 136 16.11 -24.60 -2.50
N LEU A 137 14.90 -24.15 -2.77
CA LEU A 137 14.03 -23.53 -1.76
C LEU A 137 13.57 -24.59 -0.75
N ASP A 138 13.63 -24.27 0.54
CA ASP A 138 13.03 -25.11 1.59
C ASP A 138 11.49 -25.05 1.56
N GLN A 139 10.82 -25.94 2.28
CA GLN A 139 9.36 -26.05 2.26
C GLN A 139 8.63 -24.75 2.62
N GLU A 140 9.17 -23.94 3.52
CA GLU A 140 8.55 -22.68 3.92
C GLU A 140 8.77 -21.59 2.86
N GLN A 141 9.96 -21.53 2.27
CA GLN A 141 10.26 -20.66 1.14
C GLN A 141 9.39 -21.00 -0.08
N GLN A 142 9.20 -22.29 -0.36
CA GLN A 142 8.33 -22.78 -1.42
C GLN A 142 6.89 -22.30 -1.28
N ARG A 143 6.36 -22.22 -0.05
CA ARG A 143 5.00 -21.70 0.23
C ARG A 143 4.89 -20.20 -0.03
N ARG A 144 5.92 -19.44 0.34
CA ARG A 144 5.94 -17.96 0.23
C ARG A 144 6.40 -17.46 -1.14
N CYS A 145 6.98 -18.34 -1.95
CA CYS A 145 7.51 -17.94 -3.24
C CYS A 145 6.46 -17.32 -4.16
N ALA A 146 5.26 -17.89 -4.22
CA ALA A 146 4.22 -17.43 -5.13
C ALA A 146 3.90 -15.94 -4.92
N ILE A 147 3.68 -15.51 -3.67
CA ILE A 147 3.37 -14.11 -3.37
C ILE A 147 4.56 -13.18 -3.65
N THR A 148 5.78 -13.57 -3.24
CA THR A 148 7.00 -12.80 -3.53
C THR A 148 7.19 -12.57 -5.03
N LEU A 149 6.97 -13.62 -5.83
CA LEU A 149 7.16 -13.57 -7.27
C LEU A 149 6.05 -12.78 -7.98
N GLU A 150 4.81 -12.79 -7.47
CA GLU A 150 3.75 -11.91 -7.99
C GLU A 150 4.11 -10.43 -7.83
N HIS A 151 4.64 -10.02 -6.67
CA HIS A 151 5.11 -8.63 -6.51
C HIS A 151 6.19 -8.27 -7.52
N VAL A 152 7.20 -9.13 -7.69
CA VAL A 152 8.31 -8.86 -8.62
C VAL A 152 7.82 -8.83 -10.08
N ASP A 153 6.93 -9.73 -10.47
CA ASP A 153 6.31 -9.71 -11.80
C ASP A 153 5.49 -8.42 -12.02
N VAL A 154 4.78 -7.93 -11.01
CA VAL A 154 4.08 -6.64 -11.08
C VAL A 154 5.05 -5.47 -11.22
N TRP A 155 6.20 -5.49 -10.54
CA TRP A 155 7.22 -4.46 -10.69
C TRP A 155 7.80 -4.43 -12.11
N HIS A 156 8.06 -5.60 -12.69
CA HIS A 156 8.44 -5.70 -14.10
C HIS A 156 7.36 -5.14 -15.02
N GLU A 157 6.10 -5.48 -14.81
CA GLU A 157 4.99 -4.99 -15.64
C GLU A 157 4.85 -3.47 -15.57
N ILE A 158 5.01 -2.87 -14.38
CA ILE A 158 5.04 -1.40 -14.20
C ILE A 158 6.12 -0.76 -15.07
N ILE A 159 7.31 -1.37 -15.12
CA ILE A 159 8.43 -0.90 -15.94
C ILE A 159 8.11 -1.03 -17.44
N GLU A 160 7.66 -2.21 -17.86
CA GLU A 160 7.37 -2.53 -19.25
C GLU A 160 6.26 -1.63 -19.84
N GLN A 161 5.20 -1.41 -19.06
CA GLN A 161 4.06 -0.58 -19.46
C GLN A 161 4.27 0.91 -19.16
N LYS A 162 5.41 1.29 -18.56
CA LYS A 162 5.74 2.67 -18.16
C LYS A 162 4.64 3.33 -17.29
N LEU A 163 4.05 2.55 -16.40
CA LEU A 163 3.00 3.00 -15.48
C LEU A 163 3.58 3.96 -14.47
N GLN A 164 3.01 5.15 -14.37
CA GLN A 164 3.51 6.24 -13.54
C GLN A 164 3.25 5.97 -12.06
N LEU A 165 2.05 5.49 -11.75
CA LEU A 165 1.65 5.13 -10.39
C LEU A 165 0.70 3.93 -10.40
N ALA A 166 1.07 2.88 -9.68
CA ALA A 166 0.23 1.71 -9.47
C ALA A 166 -0.15 1.56 -7.99
N LEU A 167 -1.38 1.12 -7.74
CA LEU A 167 -1.82 0.64 -6.44
C LEU A 167 -1.70 -0.88 -6.40
N ILE A 168 -1.00 -1.42 -5.42
CA ILE A 168 -0.70 -2.84 -5.31
C ILE A 168 -1.31 -3.34 -4.01
N LEU A 169 -2.13 -4.38 -4.12
CA LEU A 169 -2.94 -4.94 -3.04
C LEU A 169 -2.83 -6.46 -3.01
N GLU A 170 -2.80 -7.04 -1.82
CA GLU A 170 -3.10 -8.46 -1.61
C GLU A 170 -4.62 -8.67 -1.48
N ASP A 171 -5.04 -9.93 -1.52
CA ASP A 171 -6.45 -10.31 -1.61
C ASP A 171 -7.24 -10.27 -0.30
N ASP A 172 -6.55 -10.04 0.80
CA ASP A 172 -7.09 -9.93 2.15
C ASP A 172 -7.24 -8.48 2.60
N VAL A 173 -7.31 -7.53 1.66
CA VAL A 173 -7.32 -6.10 2.00
C VAL A 173 -8.67 -5.62 2.51
N ILE A 174 -8.63 -4.93 3.65
CA ILE A 174 -9.77 -4.26 4.26
C ILE A 174 -9.51 -2.76 4.18
N PHE A 175 -10.37 -2.03 3.47
CA PHE A 175 -10.28 -0.58 3.35
C PHE A 175 -10.98 0.16 4.50
N VAL A 176 -10.42 1.29 4.91
CA VAL A 176 -11.09 2.22 5.83
C VAL A 176 -12.31 2.90 5.17
N PRO A 177 -13.26 3.45 5.95
CA PRO A 177 -14.31 4.30 5.41
C PRO A 177 -13.74 5.46 4.57
N PHE A 178 -14.42 5.79 3.46
CA PHE A 178 -14.02 6.83 2.50
C PHE A 178 -12.61 6.64 1.91
N PHE A 179 -12.17 5.39 1.74
CA PHE A 179 -10.84 5.04 1.25
C PHE A 179 -10.46 5.79 -0.03
N LYS A 180 -11.33 5.81 -1.04
CA LYS A 180 -11.08 6.48 -2.33
C LYS A 180 -10.75 7.96 -2.15
N GLU A 181 -11.54 8.67 -1.34
CA GLU A 181 -11.32 10.09 -1.07
C GLU A 181 -10.04 10.31 -0.27
N LYS A 182 -9.83 9.56 0.81
CA LYS A 182 -8.64 9.66 1.66
C LYS A 182 -7.36 9.37 0.88
N LEU A 183 -7.37 8.34 0.02
CA LEU A 183 -6.25 7.99 -0.85
C LEU A 183 -5.95 9.11 -1.85
N THR A 184 -6.99 9.67 -2.48
CA THR A 184 -6.85 10.77 -3.45
C THR A 184 -6.20 12.00 -2.80
N ARG A 185 -6.68 12.39 -1.61
CA ARG A 185 -6.13 13.50 -0.83
C ARG A 185 -4.70 13.24 -0.39
N MET A 186 -4.40 12.01 0.04
CA MET A 186 -3.05 11.60 0.39
C MET A 186 -2.09 11.75 -0.79
N ILE A 187 -2.47 11.23 -1.97
CA ILE A 187 -1.66 11.33 -3.19
C ILE A 187 -1.44 12.80 -3.56
N TYR A 188 -2.49 13.62 -3.53
CA TYR A 188 -2.37 15.04 -3.82
C TYR A 188 -1.43 15.76 -2.85
N THR A 189 -1.57 15.52 -1.55
CA THR A 189 -0.66 16.06 -0.53
C THR A 189 0.77 15.59 -0.75
N ALA A 190 0.98 14.31 -1.07
CA ALA A 190 2.29 13.75 -1.34
C ALA A 190 2.95 14.41 -2.56
N ILE A 191 2.19 14.71 -3.62
CA ILE A 191 2.68 15.45 -4.78
C ILE A 191 3.05 16.89 -4.39
N ARG A 192 2.15 17.59 -3.70
CA ARG A 192 2.35 18.98 -3.26
C ARG A 192 3.57 19.13 -2.35
N SER A 193 3.78 18.18 -1.44
CA SER A 193 4.94 18.17 -0.54
C SER A 193 6.23 17.68 -1.21
N ARG A 194 6.16 17.20 -2.47
CA ARG A 194 7.24 16.53 -3.21
C ARG A 194 7.67 15.19 -2.62
N ALA A 195 6.83 14.58 -1.78
CA ALA A 195 7.05 13.22 -1.29
C ALA A 195 6.74 12.19 -2.37
N LEU A 196 5.82 12.51 -3.29
CA LEU A 196 5.48 11.71 -4.46
C LEU A 196 5.80 12.50 -5.73
N ARG A 197 6.54 11.87 -6.66
CA ARG A 197 6.92 12.46 -7.94
C ARG A 197 6.36 11.57 -9.05
N ILE A 198 5.50 12.12 -9.88
CA ILE A 198 4.81 11.44 -10.98
C ILE A 198 5.21 12.17 -12.27
N ASN A 199 5.52 11.44 -13.35
CA ASN A 199 6.02 12.00 -14.62
C ASN A 199 7.36 12.74 -14.54
N GLU A 200 8.13 12.54 -13.47
CA GLU A 200 9.45 13.13 -13.30
C GLU A 200 10.57 12.13 -13.62
N THR A 201 11.77 12.65 -13.88
CA THR A 201 12.95 11.81 -14.02
C THR A 201 13.28 11.11 -12.71
N CYS A 202 13.57 9.81 -12.79
CA CYS A 202 13.97 9.02 -11.63
C CYS A 202 15.18 9.61 -10.92
N ALA A 203 15.18 9.55 -9.59
CA ALA A 203 16.35 9.92 -8.81
C ALA A 203 17.54 9.08 -9.26
N LYS A 204 18.64 9.75 -9.56
CA LYS A 204 19.93 9.12 -9.84
C LYS A 204 20.79 9.19 -8.60
N MET A 205 21.59 8.15 -8.38
CA MET A 205 22.61 8.18 -7.35
C MET A 205 23.58 9.33 -7.69
N LYS A 206 23.62 10.36 -6.85
CA LYS A 206 24.72 11.32 -6.86
C LYS A 206 25.83 10.73 -6.01
N ASP A 207 27.10 11.00 -6.34
CA ASP A 207 28.27 10.49 -5.59
C ASP A 207 28.27 10.85 -4.10
N LYS A 208 27.36 11.74 -3.66
CA LYS A 208 27.15 12.05 -2.25
C LYS A 208 26.10 11.12 -1.64
N ARG A 209 26.51 10.45 -0.56
CA ARG A 209 25.63 9.70 0.34
C ARG A 209 24.50 10.65 0.79
N MET A 210 23.28 10.39 0.33
CA MET A 210 22.12 11.21 0.69
C MET A 210 21.90 11.15 2.19
N ALA A 211 21.68 12.31 2.81
CA ALA A 211 21.31 12.37 4.21
C ALA A 211 19.91 11.74 4.41
N ASP A 212 19.66 11.08 5.55
CA ASP A 212 18.39 10.38 5.80
C ASP A 212 17.16 11.34 5.76
N ASN A 213 17.39 12.65 5.83
CA ASN A 213 16.36 13.70 5.75
C ASN A 213 16.16 14.27 4.32
N GLU A 214 16.88 13.79 3.31
CA GLU A 214 16.81 14.29 1.93
C GLU A 214 15.77 13.50 1.09
N TRP A 215 14.59 13.29 1.67
CA TRP A 215 13.51 12.47 1.10
C TRP A 215 13.00 12.95 -0.26
N ILE A 216 13.14 14.26 -0.54
CA ILE A 216 12.74 14.90 -1.81
C ILE A 216 13.53 14.32 -3.01
N ASN A 217 14.75 13.85 -2.78
CA ASN A 217 15.64 13.36 -3.84
C ASN A 217 15.61 11.83 -3.99
N GLN A 218 14.58 11.16 -3.47
CA GLN A 218 14.44 9.69 -3.49
C GLN A 218 13.21 9.25 -4.28
N ASN A 219 13.24 8.02 -4.80
CA ASN A 219 12.14 7.36 -5.49
C ASN A 219 11.17 6.80 -4.44
N PRO A 220 9.93 7.32 -4.37
CA PRO A 220 9.02 7.03 -3.27
C PRO A 220 8.22 5.77 -3.51
N MET A 221 8.01 5.02 -2.45
CA MET A 221 6.94 4.03 -2.32
C MET A 221 6.12 4.41 -1.10
N ILE A 222 4.80 4.44 -1.22
CA ILE A 222 3.92 4.83 -0.11
C ILE A 222 3.19 3.59 0.37
N VAL A 223 3.56 3.09 1.54
CA VAL A 223 2.87 2.01 2.23
C VAL A 223 1.59 2.59 2.83
N ILE A 224 0.44 2.09 2.37
CA ILE A 224 -0.87 2.55 2.83
C ILE A 224 -1.56 1.54 3.74
N GLY A 225 -0.98 0.34 3.90
CA GLY A 225 -1.52 -0.70 4.79
C GLY A 225 -0.56 -1.19 5.87
N THR A 226 -1.11 -1.91 6.85
CA THR A 226 -0.37 -2.51 7.97
C THR A 226 -0.89 -3.90 8.29
N CYS A 227 -0.02 -4.80 8.79
CA CYS A 227 -0.41 -6.16 9.21
C CYS A 227 -0.71 -6.30 10.71
N PHE A 228 -0.26 -5.38 11.58
CA PHE A 228 -0.25 -5.65 13.04
C PHE A 228 -0.32 -4.39 13.94
N ASN A 229 -1.10 -3.36 13.58
CA ASN A 229 -1.15 -2.08 14.33
C ASN A 229 0.23 -1.44 14.55
N PHE A 230 1.18 -1.71 13.67
CA PHE A 230 2.44 -0.98 13.66
C PHE A 230 2.16 0.43 13.16
N HIS A 231 2.74 1.41 13.85
CA HIS A 231 2.65 2.84 13.59
C HIS A 231 4.03 3.48 13.74
N ASP A 232 4.26 4.63 13.11
CA ASP A 232 5.43 5.46 13.42
C ASP A 232 5.42 5.82 14.93
N ARG A 233 6.60 5.89 15.56
CA ARG A 233 6.80 6.43 16.91
C ARG A 233 6.24 7.86 17.10
N TYR A 234 6.14 8.63 16.03
CA TYR A 234 5.58 9.97 15.98
C TYR A 234 4.05 9.96 15.81
N PHE A 235 3.45 8.83 15.45
CA PHE A 235 2.01 8.71 15.40
C PHE A 235 1.44 8.80 16.82
N GLN A 236 0.66 9.84 17.07
CA GLN A 236 0.07 10.11 18.37
C GLN A 236 -1.17 9.26 18.58
N LYS A 237 -1.00 7.94 18.66
CA LYS A 237 -2.07 6.92 18.77
C LYS A 237 -3.12 7.16 19.89
N HIS A 238 -2.76 7.96 20.89
CA HIS A 238 -3.59 8.28 22.05
C HIS A 238 -4.51 9.47 21.80
N LEU A 239 -4.16 10.34 20.85
CA LEU A 239 -5.09 11.33 20.35
C LEU A 239 -6.16 10.61 19.56
N SER A 240 -7.38 11.13 19.55
CA SER A 240 -8.40 10.71 18.59
C SER A 240 -8.33 11.57 17.33
N ASP A 241 -7.55 12.64 17.31
CA ASP A 241 -7.49 13.63 16.24
C ASP A 241 -6.12 13.84 15.59
N ALA A 242 -5.16 12.95 15.83
CA ALA A 242 -3.87 12.91 15.17
C ALA A 242 -3.98 13.17 13.65
N PRO A 243 -3.30 14.22 13.15
CA PRO A 243 -3.33 14.55 11.74
C PRO A 243 -2.65 13.43 10.94
N PRO A 244 -3.13 13.14 9.72
CA PRO A 244 -2.50 12.15 8.90
C PRO A 244 -1.09 12.59 8.51
N LEU A 245 -0.13 11.68 8.61
CA LEU A 245 1.29 11.92 8.40
C LEU A 245 1.84 10.94 7.36
N LEU A 246 2.69 11.46 6.47
CA LEU A 246 3.59 10.64 5.68
C LEU A 246 4.91 10.50 6.44
N SER A 247 5.00 9.47 7.26
CA SER A 247 6.20 9.15 8.04
C SER A 247 7.28 8.55 7.14
N THR A 248 8.49 9.10 7.21
CA THR A 248 9.64 8.50 6.53
C THR A 248 10.24 7.44 7.43
N HIS A 249 10.32 6.21 6.92
CA HIS A 249 11.14 5.21 7.55
C HIS A 249 12.04 4.58 6.51
N LYS A 250 13.33 4.86 6.55
CA LYS A 250 14.30 4.12 5.74
C LYS A 250 14.85 2.91 6.49
N ARG A 251 15.28 3.10 7.74
CA ARG A 251 16.11 2.13 8.48
C ARG A 251 15.36 1.16 9.39
N GLU A 252 14.24 1.57 9.99
CA GLU A 252 13.61 0.81 11.07
C GLU A 252 12.09 0.80 10.96
N VAL A 253 11.54 -0.15 10.18
CA VAL A 253 10.17 -0.67 10.37
C VAL A 253 9.96 -1.94 9.56
N SER A 254 9.13 -2.82 10.13
CA SER A 254 8.54 -3.97 9.47
C SER A 254 7.44 -3.50 8.53
N ARG A 255 7.76 -3.28 7.25
CA ARG A 255 6.75 -2.98 6.23
C ARG A 255 6.07 -4.27 5.79
N CYS A 256 4.78 -4.14 5.56
CA CYS A 256 3.98 -5.17 4.91
C CYS A 256 3.79 -4.85 3.45
N THR A 257 3.83 -5.89 2.62
CA THR A 257 3.59 -5.83 1.17
C THR A 257 2.10 -5.89 0.81
N HIS A 258 1.25 -6.03 1.82
CA HIS A 258 -0.19 -6.11 1.71
C HIS A 258 -0.88 -4.97 0.93
N ALA A 259 -0.49 -3.70 1.13
CA ALA A 259 -1.06 -2.57 0.38
C ALA A 259 -0.10 -1.37 0.27
N TYR A 260 0.25 -0.99 -0.95
CA TYR A 260 1.14 0.14 -1.21
C TYR A 260 0.98 0.76 -2.60
N LEU A 261 1.43 2.01 -2.74
CA LEU A 261 1.61 2.70 -4.01
C LEU A 261 3.05 2.60 -4.47
N LEU A 262 3.25 2.32 -5.76
CA LEU A 262 4.56 2.22 -6.37
C LEU A 262 4.64 3.04 -7.66
N THR A 263 5.69 3.86 -7.76
CA THR A 263 5.98 4.62 -8.98
C THR A 263 6.84 3.80 -9.95
N LEU A 264 6.86 4.19 -11.23
CA LEU A 264 7.78 3.65 -12.23
C LEU A 264 9.23 3.60 -11.72
N CYS A 265 9.71 4.72 -11.18
CA CYS A 265 11.09 4.87 -10.73
C CYS A 265 11.41 3.99 -9.52
N SER A 266 10.44 3.78 -8.63
CA SER A 266 10.60 2.88 -7.49
C SER A 266 10.60 1.41 -7.93
N ALA A 267 9.76 1.03 -8.90
CA ALA A 267 9.81 -0.31 -9.49
C ALA A 267 11.17 -0.60 -10.13
N GLN A 268 11.70 0.34 -10.94
CA GLN A 268 13.04 0.23 -11.52
C GLN A 268 14.12 0.07 -10.45
N ALA A 269 14.08 0.90 -9.40
CA ALA A 269 15.06 0.82 -8.34
C ALA A 269 14.97 -0.51 -7.54
N LEU A 270 13.78 -1.06 -7.32
CA LEU A 270 13.60 -2.38 -6.68
C LEU A 270 14.20 -3.51 -7.55
N ILE A 271 13.88 -3.53 -8.85
CA ILE A 271 14.41 -4.54 -9.78
C ILE A 271 15.93 -4.45 -9.93
N ASN A 272 16.48 -3.24 -10.05
CA ASN A 272 17.94 -3.05 -10.12
C ASN A 272 18.62 -3.63 -8.87
N GLN A 273 18.06 -3.40 -7.69
CA GLN A 273 18.61 -3.89 -6.42
C GLN A 273 18.54 -5.42 -6.30
N ILE A 274 17.50 -6.06 -6.85
CA ILE A 274 17.46 -7.53 -6.97
C ILE A 274 18.60 -8.02 -7.87
N GLN A 275 18.87 -7.31 -8.97
CA GLN A 275 19.86 -7.72 -9.97
C GLN A 275 21.31 -7.49 -9.56
N GLU A 276 21.59 -6.55 -8.64
CA GLU A 276 22.94 -6.18 -8.20
C GLU A 276 23.72 -7.33 -7.54
N GLN A 277 23.03 -8.26 -6.87
CA GLN A 277 23.69 -9.39 -6.21
C GLN A 277 22.79 -10.61 -6.10
N LYS A 278 23.42 -11.79 -6.02
CA LYS A 278 22.71 -13.06 -5.79
C LYS A 278 22.15 -13.11 -4.38
N ASN A 279 20.84 -13.38 -4.27
CA ASN A 279 20.11 -13.35 -3.00
C ASN A 279 19.79 -14.76 -2.49
N ASP A 280 19.71 -14.90 -1.17
CA ASP A 280 18.90 -15.97 -0.59
C ASP A 280 17.41 -15.59 -0.74
N PHE A 281 16.52 -16.58 -0.76
CA PHE A 281 15.09 -16.28 -0.83
C PHE A 281 14.63 -15.54 0.43
N LEU A 282 13.94 -14.42 0.21
CA LEU A 282 13.27 -13.65 1.25
C LEU A 282 11.78 -13.57 0.91
N PRO A 283 10.87 -13.77 1.88
CA PRO A 283 9.45 -13.47 1.68
C PRO A 283 9.25 -11.99 1.34
N SER A 284 8.16 -11.66 0.63
CA SER A 284 7.87 -10.32 0.10
C SER A 284 8.15 -9.18 1.08
N ASP A 285 7.63 -9.25 2.30
CA ASP A 285 7.86 -8.26 3.38
C ASP A 285 9.35 -8.07 3.69
N PHE A 286 10.06 -9.18 3.92
CA PHE A 286 11.49 -9.14 4.25
C PHE A 286 12.32 -8.69 3.06
N MET A 287 11.98 -9.14 1.86
CA MET A 287 12.64 -8.75 0.61
C MET A 287 12.51 -7.25 0.40
N GLN A 288 11.30 -6.70 0.49
CA GLN A 288 11.07 -5.27 0.35
C GLN A 288 11.87 -4.48 1.39
N ASN A 289 11.76 -4.84 2.67
CA ASN A 289 12.50 -4.18 3.75
C ASN A 289 14.03 -4.23 3.52
N TYR A 290 14.55 -5.35 3.00
CA TYR A 290 15.95 -5.52 2.65
C TYR A 290 16.36 -4.61 1.48
N LEU A 291 15.61 -4.59 0.39
CA LEU A 291 15.90 -3.79 -0.80
C LEU A 291 15.87 -2.27 -0.51
N PHE A 292 14.93 -1.80 0.32
CA PHE A 292 14.89 -0.38 0.74
C PHE A 292 16.13 0.04 1.54
N ARG A 293 16.69 -0.87 2.34
CA ARG A 293 17.90 -0.61 3.11
C ARG A 293 19.14 -0.51 2.23
N LEU A 294 19.22 -1.34 1.19
CA LEU A 294 20.35 -1.35 0.26
C LEU A 294 20.30 -0.18 -0.73
N SER A 295 19.10 0.20 -1.15
CA SER A 295 18.96 1.17 -2.23
C SER A 295 19.35 2.59 -1.81
N PRO A 296 20.25 3.25 -2.55
CA PRO A 296 20.58 4.65 -2.31
C PRO A 296 19.41 5.56 -2.66
N THR A 297 18.60 5.18 -3.66
CA THR A 297 17.56 6.01 -4.24
C THR A 297 16.16 5.70 -3.73
N LEU A 298 15.86 4.51 -3.20
CA LEU A 298 14.51 4.22 -2.69
C LEU A 298 14.25 4.91 -1.35
N GLN A 299 13.01 5.36 -1.18
CA GLN A 299 12.45 5.81 0.08
C GLN A 299 11.05 5.26 0.28
N SER A 300 10.81 4.70 1.46
CA SER A 300 9.48 4.28 1.87
C SER A 300 8.87 5.35 2.74
N PHE A 301 7.67 5.77 2.37
CA PHE A 301 6.78 6.56 3.21
C PHE A 301 5.72 5.61 3.76
N TRP A 302 5.35 5.81 5.01
CA TRP A 302 4.20 5.17 5.60
C TRP A 302 3.12 6.22 5.77
N MET A 303 1.91 5.89 5.34
CA MET A 303 0.71 6.61 5.71
C MET A 303 0.22 6.21 7.12
N ASP A 304 0.28 7.14 8.06
CA ASP A 304 -0.28 7.00 9.41
C ASP A 304 -1.43 7.99 9.64
N PRO A 305 -2.63 7.54 10.06
CA PRO A 305 -3.06 6.14 10.17
C PRO A 305 -3.14 5.46 8.79
N PRO A 306 -2.96 4.14 8.72
CA PRO A 306 -3.08 3.40 7.46
C PRO A 306 -4.50 3.47 6.88
N LEU A 307 -4.59 3.39 5.55
CA LEU A 307 -5.84 3.40 4.78
C LEU A 307 -6.34 2.00 4.44
N ALA A 308 -5.50 0.99 4.66
CA ALA A 308 -5.78 -0.41 4.41
C ALA A 308 -5.26 -1.28 5.56
N TYR A 309 -5.92 -2.40 5.82
CA TYR A 309 -5.52 -3.35 6.85
C TYR A 309 -5.54 -4.76 6.28
N GLN A 310 -4.59 -5.58 6.71
CA GLN A 310 -4.61 -7.00 6.39
C GLN A 310 -5.68 -7.74 7.20
N GLY A 311 -6.57 -8.46 6.50
CA GLY A 311 -7.67 -9.22 7.08
C GLY A 311 -7.48 -10.73 6.96
N ASN A 312 -6.99 -11.38 8.01
CA ASN A 312 -6.81 -12.85 7.99
C ASN A 312 -8.11 -13.65 7.85
N GLN A 313 -9.26 -13.02 8.15
CA GLN A 313 -10.60 -13.61 8.05
C GLN A 313 -11.53 -12.62 7.37
N ILE A 314 -12.27 -13.08 6.36
CA ILE A 314 -13.37 -12.32 5.76
C ILE A 314 -14.53 -12.36 6.78
N ASN A 315 -14.44 -11.58 7.85
CA ASN A 315 -15.66 -11.20 8.57
C ASN A 315 -16.28 -10.07 7.77
N ASP A 316 -17.23 -10.45 6.91
CA ASP A 316 -17.94 -9.54 6.04
C ASP A 316 -18.47 -8.37 6.87
N THR A 317 -17.93 -7.17 6.64
CA THR A 317 -18.35 -5.95 7.34
C THR A 317 -19.77 -5.54 6.98
N ASP A 318 -20.43 -6.29 6.08
CA ASP A 318 -21.84 -6.18 5.69
C ASP A 318 -22.80 -6.23 6.87
N LYS A 319 -22.39 -6.83 8.00
CA LYS A 319 -23.19 -6.89 9.22
C LYS A 319 -23.01 -5.66 10.13
N LEU A 320 -22.05 -4.77 9.85
CA LEU A 320 -21.88 -3.53 10.58
C LEU A 320 -22.91 -2.50 10.09
N GLU A 321 -23.89 -2.16 10.94
CA GLU A 321 -24.95 -1.19 10.62
C GLU A 321 -24.43 0.18 10.19
N THR A 322 -23.20 0.52 10.56
CA THR A 322 -22.52 1.78 10.31
C THR A 322 -21.86 1.86 8.93
N PHE A 323 -21.71 0.73 8.23
CA PHE A 323 -21.26 0.67 6.84
C PHE A 323 -22.42 0.73 5.83
N LYS A 324 -23.57 1.30 6.22
CA LYS A 324 -24.60 1.70 5.25
C LYS A 324 -23.99 2.75 4.32
N VAL A 325 -23.91 2.42 3.03
CA VAL A 325 -23.48 3.34 1.96
C VAL A 325 -24.29 4.62 2.06
N GLN A 326 -23.70 5.68 2.63
CA GLN A 326 -24.28 7.01 2.64
C GLN A 326 -23.92 7.66 1.30
N THR A 327 -24.90 7.73 0.40
CA THR A 327 -24.77 8.54 -0.81
C THR A 327 -24.96 10.00 -0.42
N TYR A 328 -23.89 10.79 -0.47
CA TYR A 328 -24.00 12.25 -0.33
C TYR A 328 -24.63 12.79 -1.63
N LYS A 329 -25.78 13.47 -1.50
CA LYS A 329 -26.42 14.20 -2.59
C LYS A 329 -25.77 15.57 -2.77
#